data_AF-A0A812TFG6-F1
#
_entry.id   AF-A0A812TFG6-F1
#
_cell.length_a   1.000
_cell.length_b   1.000
_cell.length_c   1.000
_cell.angle_alpha   90.00
_cell.angle_beta   90.00
_cell.angle_gamma   90.00
#
_symmetry.space_group_name_H-M   'P 1'
#
loop_
_entity.id
_entity.type
_entity.pdbx_description
1 polymer ?
#
loop_
_entity_poly.entity_id
_entity_poly.type
_entity_poly.pdbx_seq_one_letter_code
_entity_poly.pdbx_strand_id
1 'polypeptide(L)'
;MPASEEPPEAFLVDISPLWPDDAEAGRCEEGVADEEIQWMLSRRPLDHSKVTRERLALDYNEHEAGAMLAAFAESKVSHLIPVLRWPGVGTRWREFIKWVTGLPEPPSSPELAFAGFARALGRVTTYRALSLDAAGLRRIIQAKEIFPRGQLQVSAEELSQVIEEHGVVKVVVARLYIAHLKRLIGHDPSVSLHDDWQTTSCIASGYTEKEKSVYLFEVSVPIVESLGLRLSEVEVNAPPFLGPRYGPSGAGWFCFEAPAFPDGVYFDRTVQETERYGLYSVPFLHRRLRRLWRYPSVADIGLAISPFAERQAALQKNFHILPTRSSIVVAMTGEMKARIFMSELQMSQKHAECSCVLGESEGRCPRGAGIVGDSFQPDDFCHNPIPTISTVRGTDGVE
;
A
#
# COMPACT_ATOMS: atom_id res chain seq x y z
N MET A 1 14.40 6.85 -13.61
CA MET A 1 13.89 8.05 -14.32
C MET A 1 14.20 9.26 -13.44
N PRO A 2 14.45 10.47 -13.97
CA PRO A 2 14.88 11.58 -13.12
C PRO A 2 13.76 11.98 -12.16
N ALA A 3 14.19 12.53 -11.01
CA ALA A 3 13.43 12.91 -9.83
C ALA A 3 11.98 13.36 -10.09
N SER A 4 11.08 12.88 -9.23
CA SER A 4 9.76 13.44 -9.02
C SER A 4 9.84 14.98 -9.10
N GLU A 5 9.08 15.58 -10.01
CA GLU A 5 8.82 17.02 -9.91
C GLU A 5 8.32 17.28 -8.50
N GLU A 6 8.96 18.22 -7.78
CA GLU A 6 8.50 18.56 -6.43
C GLU A 6 7.05 19.06 -6.49
N PRO A 7 6.24 18.84 -5.43
CA PRO A 7 4.91 19.40 -5.40
C PRO A 7 4.97 20.93 -5.53
N PRO A 8 4.02 21.59 -6.23
CA PRO A 8 4.14 23.02 -6.54
C PRO A 8 4.26 23.90 -5.28
N GLU A 9 5.26 24.79 -5.25
CA GLU A 9 5.53 25.69 -4.11
C GLU A 9 4.34 26.58 -3.73
N ALA A 10 3.45 26.88 -4.70
CA ALA A 10 2.25 27.69 -4.47
C ALA A 10 1.31 27.12 -3.40
N PHE A 11 1.40 25.82 -3.10
CA PHE A 11 0.60 25.14 -2.08
C PHE A 11 1.36 24.87 -0.77
N LEU A 12 2.64 25.28 -0.69
CA LEU A 12 3.49 25.04 0.47
C LEU A 12 2.98 25.84 1.68
N VAL A 13 2.93 25.17 2.82
CA VAL A 13 2.54 25.73 4.12
C VAL A 13 3.80 25.99 4.94
N ASP A 14 3.91 27.17 5.53
CA ASP A 14 4.94 27.44 6.54
C ASP A 14 4.65 26.61 7.79
N ILE A 15 5.54 25.65 8.07
CA ILE A 15 5.44 24.75 9.21
C ILE A 15 6.07 25.32 10.49
N SER A 16 6.85 26.42 10.39
CA SER A 16 7.53 27.03 11.55
C SER A 16 6.56 27.41 12.68
N PRO A 17 5.34 27.93 12.41
CA PRO A 17 4.36 28.23 13.44
C PRO A 17 3.75 26.99 14.13
N LEU A 18 3.92 25.79 13.56
CA LEU A 18 3.34 24.57 14.13
C LEU A 18 4.13 24.07 15.36
N TRP A 19 5.42 24.41 15.45
CA TRP A 19 6.32 23.97 16.53
C TRP A 19 7.26 25.09 17.01
N PRO A 20 6.73 26.19 17.55
CA PRO A 20 7.52 27.37 17.90
C PRO A 20 8.53 27.13 19.04
N ASP A 21 8.22 26.19 19.95
CA ASP A 21 9.04 25.92 21.15
C ASP A 21 10.02 24.75 20.97
N ASP A 22 10.03 24.12 19.81
CA ASP A 22 10.80 22.90 19.57
C ASP A 22 11.96 23.24 18.63
N ALA A 23 13.10 23.58 19.23
CA ALA A 23 14.29 24.05 18.50
C ALA A 23 14.80 23.03 17.45
N GLU A 24 14.42 21.76 17.59
CA GLU A 24 14.72 20.66 16.67
C GLU A 24 13.56 20.33 15.72
N ALA A 25 12.37 20.90 15.90
CA ALA A 25 11.25 20.63 15.02
C ALA A 25 11.48 21.15 13.60
N GLY A 26 11.07 20.35 12.62
CA GLY A 26 11.33 20.59 11.21
C GLY A 26 12.77 20.33 10.76
N ARG A 27 13.70 20.02 11.68
CA ARG A 27 15.06 19.56 11.31
C ARG A 27 15.05 18.05 11.17
N CYS A 28 15.16 17.58 9.94
CA CYS A 28 15.39 16.17 9.67
C CYS A 28 16.84 15.81 10.02
N GLU A 29 17.05 14.91 10.97
CA GLU A 29 18.37 14.32 11.22
C GLU A 29 18.84 13.51 10.00
N GLU A 30 20.15 13.51 9.72
CA GLU A 30 20.75 12.73 8.63
C GLU A 30 20.78 11.21 8.92
N GLY A 31 20.51 10.79 10.17
CA GLY A 31 20.54 9.39 10.61
C GLY A 31 19.24 8.90 11.25
N VAL A 32 19.23 7.63 11.66
CA VAL A 32 18.14 7.05 12.47
C VAL A 32 18.54 7.15 13.94
N ALA A 33 17.76 7.91 14.72
CA ALA A 33 18.06 8.21 16.10
C ALA A 33 17.82 7.01 17.03
N ASP A 34 18.54 6.96 18.15
CA ASP A 34 18.38 5.89 19.15
C ASP A 34 16.96 5.81 19.70
N GLU A 35 16.32 6.96 19.91
CA GLU A 35 14.94 7.06 20.38
C GLU A 35 13.94 6.42 19.40
N GLU A 36 14.19 6.56 18.08
CA GLU A 36 13.38 5.90 17.04
C GLU A 36 13.59 4.38 17.06
N ILE A 37 14.84 3.93 17.22
CA ILE A 37 15.17 2.50 17.38
C ILE A 37 14.48 1.91 18.62
N GLN A 38 14.55 2.59 19.77
CA GLN A 38 13.91 2.13 20.99
C GLN A 38 12.39 2.09 20.85
N TRP A 39 11.80 3.11 20.21
CA TRP A 39 10.37 3.10 19.91
C TRP A 39 9.99 1.90 19.05
N MET A 40 10.73 1.64 17.96
CA MET A 40 10.51 0.45 17.13
C MET A 40 10.58 -0.80 18.01
N LEU A 41 11.70 -1.07 18.67
CA LEU A 41 11.88 -2.28 19.49
C LEU A 41 10.80 -2.46 20.57
N SER A 42 10.26 -1.38 21.15
CA SER A 42 9.13 -1.46 22.08
C SER A 42 7.81 -1.90 21.44
N ARG A 43 7.57 -1.54 20.17
CA ARG A 43 6.36 -1.86 19.42
C ARG A 43 6.40 -3.30 18.87
N ARG A 44 7.57 -3.76 18.43
CA ARG A 44 7.76 -5.14 17.98
C ARG A 44 9.07 -5.72 18.51
N PRO A 45 9.06 -6.26 19.75
CA PRO A 45 10.25 -6.85 20.37
C PRO A 45 10.87 -7.98 19.55
N LEU A 46 12.19 -8.13 19.56
CA LEU A 46 12.92 -9.16 18.80
C LEU A 46 12.94 -10.52 19.54
N ASP A 47 11.77 -11.06 19.82
CA ASP A 47 11.62 -12.29 20.60
C ASP A 47 11.83 -13.55 19.72
N HIS A 48 12.87 -14.34 20.04
CA HIS A 48 13.17 -15.62 19.39
C HIS A 48 11.97 -16.58 19.38
N SER A 49 11.18 -16.62 20.45
CA SER A 49 10.03 -17.54 20.55
C SER A 49 8.93 -17.21 19.54
N LYS A 50 8.95 -15.99 19.00
CA LYS A 50 7.97 -15.48 18.04
C LYS A 50 8.45 -15.54 16.59
N VAL A 51 9.63 -16.07 16.31
CA VAL A 51 10.15 -16.23 14.95
C VAL A 51 10.38 -17.72 14.67
N THR A 52 9.28 -18.45 14.52
CA THR A 52 9.27 -19.85 14.10
C THR A 52 9.16 -19.95 12.58
N ARG A 53 9.39 -21.15 12.03
CA ARG A 53 9.18 -21.41 10.61
C ARG A 53 7.73 -21.16 10.21
N GLU A 54 6.78 -21.62 11.03
CA GLU A 54 5.34 -21.45 10.79
C GLU A 54 4.96 -19.97 10.78
N ARG A 55 5.55 -19.17 11.70
CA ARG A 55 5.35 -17.72 11.70
C ARG A 55 5.88 -17.07 10.44
N LEU A 56 7.11 -17.39 10.05
CA LEU A 56 7.71 -16.84 8.83
C LEU A 56 6.94 -17.26 7.59
N ALA A 57 6.42 -18.49 7.55
CA ALA A 57 5.59 -18.99 6.46
C ALA A 57 4.24 -18.26 6.39
N LEU A 58 3.64 -17.94 7.54
CA LEU A 58 2.45 -17.08 7.60
C LEU A 58 2.77 -15.67 7.09
N ASP A 59 3.89 -15.09 7.52
CA ASP A 59 4.27 -13.72 7.16
C ASP A 59 4.66 -13.58 5.68
N TYR A 60 5.42 -14.53 5.15
CA TYR A 60 6.13 -14.39 3.87
C TYR A 60 5.93 -15.52 2.87
N ASN A 61 5.09 -16.54 3.16
CA ASN A 61 4.95 -17.82 2.45
C ASN A 61 6.04 -18.86 2.78
N GLU A 62 5.72 -20.15 2.58
CA GLU A 62 6.59 -21.29 2.89
C GLU A 62 7.93 -21.27 2.15
N HIS A 63 7.93 -20.83 0.89
CA HIS A 63 9.12 -20.82 0.06
C HIS A 63 10.14 -19.79 0.57
N GLU A 64 9.69 -18.56 0.80
CA GLU A 64 10.54 -17.49 1.34
C GLU A 64 10.97 -17.79 2.79
N ALA A 65 10.09 -18.32 3.63
CA ALA A 65 10.45 -18.74 4.99
C ALA A 65 11.59 -19.76 5.01
N GLY A 66 11.51 -20.78 4.14
CA GLY A 66 12.58 -21.77 3.97
C GLY A 66 13.89 -21.15 3.50
N ALA A 67 13.83 -20.27 2.50
CA ALA A 67 15.01 -19.58 1.98
C ALA A 67 15.67 -18.66 3.02
N MET A 68 14.88 -17.90 3.79
CA MET A 68 15.37 -17.05 4.88
C MET A 68 16.14 -17.87 5.91
N LEU A 69 15.54 -18.94 6.44
CA LEU A 69 16.15 -19.74 7.50
C LEU A 69 17.42 -20.45 7.03
N ALA A 70 17.42 -20.99 5.81
CA ALA A 70 18.60 -21.62 5.21
C ALA A 70 19.73 -20.59 5.06
N ALA A 71 19.45 -19.40 4.52
CA ALA A 71 20.46 -18.39 4.28
C ALA A 71 21.08 -17.83 5.58
N PHE A 72 20.28 -17.65 6.64
CA PHE A 72 20.79 -17.26 7.97
C PHE A 72 21.71 -18.34 8.57
N ALA A 73 21.37 -19.61 8.39
CA ALA A 73 22.19 -20.73 8.83
C ALA A 73 23.51 -20.85 8.06
N GLU A 74 23.45 -20.79 6.73
CA GLU A 74 24.63 -20.84 5.84
C GLU A 74 25.58 -19.67 6.09
N SER A 75 25.02 -18.49 6.36
CA SER A 75 25.77 -17.27 6.67
C SER A 75 26.28 -17.21 8.11
N LYS A 76 26.04 -18.24 8.93
CA LYS A 76 26.44 -18.33 10.35
C LYS A 76 25.94 -17.17 11.21
N VAL A 77 24.75 -16.65 10.91
CA VAL A 77 24.09 -15.56 11.66
C VAL A 77 22.72 -15.98 12.20
N SER A 78 22.51 -17.27 12.45
CA SER A 78 21.24 -17.80 12.98
C SER A 78 20.80 -17.16 14.29
N HIS A 79 21.74 -16.69 15.13
CA HIS A 79 21.42 -15.96 16.36
C HIS A 79 20.70 -14.64 16.10
N LEU A 80 20.77 -14.11 14.87
CA LEU A 80 20.12 -12.85 14.48
C LEU A 80 18.75 -13.05 13.84
N ILE A 81 18.26 -14.29 13.66
CA ILE A 81 16.93 -14.58 13.09
C ILE A 81 15.78 -13.70 13.65
N PRO A 82 15.74 -13.31 14.94
CA PRO A 82 14.66 -12.48 15.46
C PRO A 82 14.44 -11.15 14.73
N VAL A 83 15.46 -10.60 14.07
CA VAL A 83 15.33 -9.37 13.27
C VAL A 83 14.29 -9.50 12.16
N LEU A 84 14.03 -10.72 11.65
CA LEU A 84 13.03 -11.00 10.61
C LEU A 84 11.60 -10.72 11.08
N ARG A 85 11.40 -10.61 12.41
CA ARG A 85 10.13 -10.14 12.95
C ARG A 85 9.83 -8.73 12.47
N TRP A 86 10.82 -7.87 12.22
CA TRP A 86 10.58 -6.57 11.61
C TRP A 86 10.38 -6.69 10.11
N PRO A 87 9.23 -6.28 9.57
CA PRO A 87 8.94 -6.50 8.15
C PRO A 87 9.88 -5.75 7.20
N GLY A 88 10.43 -4.61 7.60
CA GLY A 88 11.44 -3.94 6.78
C GLY A 88 12.79 -4.66 6.72
N VAL A 89 13.07 -5.54 7.70
CA VAL A 89 14.19 -6.49 7.63
C VAL A 89 13.78 -7.76 6.91
N GLY A 90 12.62 -8.34 7.26
CA GLY A 90 12.14 -9.59 6.65
C GLY A 90 11.92 -9.48 5.15
N THR A 91 11.40 -8.35 4.64
CA THR A 91 11.30 -8.12 3.18
C THR A 91 12.64 -7.78 2.52
N ARG A 92 13.65 -7.37 3.30
CA ARG A 92 15.02 -7.06 2.83
C ARG A 92 16.06 -8.05 3.35
N TRP A 93 15.64 -9.28 3.64
CA TRP A 93 16.49 -10.24 4.36
C TRP A 93 17.80 -10.54 3.62
N ARG A 94 17.78 -10.52 2.28
CA ARG A 94 18.97 -10.70 1.44
C ARG A 94 19.97 -9.54 1.62
N GLU A 95 19.47 -8.31 1.69
CA GLU A 95 20.28 -7.11 1.93
C GLU A 95 20.82 -7.10 3.36
N PHE A 96 20.01 -7.54 4.33
CA PHE A 96 20.45 -7.70 5.71
C PHE A 96 21.61 -8.70 5.83
N ILE A 97 21.49 -9.88 5.22
CA ILE A 97 22.56 -10.88 5.22
C ILE A 97 23.83 -10.32 4.57
N LYS A 98 23.70 -9.69 3.40
CA LYS A 98 24.83 -9.06 2.70
C LYS A 98 25.51 -7.99 3.57
N TRP A 99 24.72 -7.17 4.26
CA TRP A 99 25.23 -6.15 5.16
C TRP A 99 25.96 -6.77 6.35
N VAL A 100 25.33 -7.68 7.09
CA VAL A 100 25.88 -8.22 8.34
C VAL A 100 27.13 -9.06 8.11
N THR A 101 27.19 -9.80 7.00
CA THR A 101 28.37 -10.60 6.62
C THR A 101 29.51 -9.74 6.05
N GLY A 102 29.22 -8.50 5.64
CA GLY A 102 30.22 -7.52 5.23
C GLY A 102 30.83 -6.71 6.37
N LEU A 103 30.34 -6.87 7.61
CA LEU A 103 30.89 -6.19 8.78
C LEU A 103 32.21 -6.86 9.21
N PRO A 104 33.18 -6.08 9.74
CA PRO A 104 34.41 -6.62 10.30
C PRO A 104 34.14 -7.63 11.42
N GLU A 105 33.16 -7.34 12.26
CA GLU A 105 32.68 -8.21 13.33
C GLU A 105 31.14 -8.26 13.27
N PRO A 106 30.54 -9.46 13.22
CA PRO A 106 29.08 -9.59 13.29
C PRO A 106 28.53 -9.08 14.63
N PRO A 107 27.34 -8.44 14.64
CA PRO A 107 26.69 -8.04 15.88
C PRO A 107 26.44 -9.23 16.79
N SER A 108 26.65 -9.01 18.09
CA SER A 108 26.48 -10.05 19.12
C SER A 108 25.02 -10.31 19.50
N SER A 109 24.10 -9.41 19.17
CA SER A 109 22.67 -9.55 19.48
C SER A 109 21.76 -9.07 18.34
N PRO A 110 20.51 -9.58 18.27
CA PRO A 110 19.50 -9.11 17.34
C PRO A 110 19.25 -7.59 17.42
N GLU A 111 19.24 -7.01 18.63
CA GLU A 111 18.99 -5.58 18.84
C GLU A 111 20.09 -4.72 18.23
N LEU A 112 21.36 -5.11 18.43
CA LEU A 112 22.49 -4.43 17.82
C LEU A 112 22.48 -4.58 16.30
N ALA A 113 22.12 -5.77 15.80
CA ALA A 113 21.98 -6.00 14.37
C ALA A 113 20.86 -5.17 13.75
N PHE A 114 19.69 -5.10 14.40
CA PHE A 114 18.56 -4.30 13.96
C PHE A 114 18.92 -2.81 13.94
N ALA A 115 19.49 -2.28 15.03
CA ALA A 115 19.90 -0.89 15.12
C ALA A 115 20.97 -0.54 14.07
N GLY A 116 21.98 -1.41 13.91
CA GLY A 116 23.02 -1.24 12.91
C GLY A 116 22.47 -1.23 11.49
N PHE A 117 21.58 -2.19 11.16
CA PHE A 117 20.99 -2.28 9.83
C PHE A 117 20.04 -1.11 9.54
N ALA A 118 19.24 -0.70 10.51
CA ALA A 118 18.37 0.46 10.40
C ALA A 118 19.15 1.73 10.05
N ARG A 119 20.28 1.97 10.73
CA ARG A 119 21.17 3.10 10.42
C ARG A 119 21.87 2.93 9.08
N ALA A 120 22.29 1.72 8.72
CA ALA A 120 22.94 1.45 7.43
C ALA A 120 22.00 1.64 6.24
N LEU A 121 20.72 1.30 6.39
CA LEU A 121 19.70 1.61 5.39
C LEU A 121 19.41 3.11 5.32
N GLY A 122 19.45 3.80 6.46
CA GLY A 122 19.21 5.23 6.56
C GLY A 122 17.74 5.60 6.44
N ARG A 123 17.45 6.71 5.76
CA ARG A 123 16.14 7.35 5.70
C ARG A 123 15.63 7.47 4.27
N VAL A 124 14.31 7.65 4.15
CA VAL A 124 13.65 7.97 2.88
C VAL A 124 12.63 9.07 3.07
N THR A 125 12.50 9.92 2.05
CA THR A 125 11.37 10.83 1.90
C THR A 125 10.15 10.07 1.40
N THR A 126 9.05 10.13 2.14
CA THR A 126 7.74 9.60 1.73
C THR A 126 6.66 10.66 1.92
N TYR A 127 5.55 10.52 1.20
CA TYR A 127 4.44 11.44 1.23
C TYR A 127 3.17 10.80 1.81
N ARG A 128 2.47 11.53 2.67
CA ARG A 128 1.13 11.16 3.17
C ARG A 128 0.15 12.25 2.79
N ALA A 129 -0.82 11.96 1.93
CA ALA A 129 -1.94 12.86 1.70
C ALA A 129 -3.14 12.46 2.56
N LEU A 130 -3.69 13.43 3.30
CA LEU A 130 -4.86 13.24 4.13
C LEU A 130 -5.88 14.34 3.83
N SER A 131 -7.13 13.95 3.55
CA SER A 131 -8.27 14.87 3.50
C SER A 131 -8.68 15.21 4.93
N LEU A 132 -8.39 16.43 5.37
CA LEU A 132 -8.59 16.89 6.75
C LEU A 132 -9.33 18.22 6.79
N ASP A 133 -10.14 18.39 7.83
CA ASP A 133 -10.58 19.70 8.29
C ASP A 133 -9.49 20.36 9.16
N ALA A 134 -9.71 21.61 9.55
CA ALA A 134 -8.75 22.33 10.39
C ALA A 134 -8.57 21.69 11.78
N ALA A 135 -9.60 21.03 12.33
CA ALA A 135 -9.47 20.35 13.62
C ALA A 135 -8.65 19.05 13.51
N GLY A 136 -8.83 18.29 12.43
CA GLY A 136 -8.06 17.09 12.14
C GLY A 136 -6.56 17.37 12.01
N LEU A 137 -6.19 18.44 11.29
CA LEU A 137 -4.79 18.87 11.22
C LEU A 137 -4.26 19.23 12.62
N ARG A 138 -4.99 20.04 13.40
CA ARG A 138 -4.55 20.42 14.75
C ARG A 138 -4.32 19.21 15.65
N ARG A 139 -5.18 18.18 15.59
CA ARG A 139 -5.00 16.95 16.37
C ARG A 139 -3.70 16.23 16.02
N ILE A 140 -3.38 16.10 14.73
CA ILE A 140 -2.13 15.48 14.26
C ILE A 140 -0.91 16.26 14.75
N ILE A 141 -0.93 17.59 14.62
CA ILE A 141 0.18 18.45 15.05
C ILE A 141 0.37 18.39 16.58
N GLN A 142 -0.71 18.43 17.36
CA GLN A 142 -0.67 18.32 18.82
C GLN A 142 -0.18 16.94 19.29
N ALA A 143 -0.62 15.86 18.62
CA ALA A 143 -0.16 14.51 18.92
C ALA A 143 1.29 14.26 18.48
N LYS A 144 1.85 15.12 17.62
CA LYS A 144 3.14 14.93 16.95
C LYS A 144 3.22 13.57 16.24
N GLU A 145 2.10 13.11 15.69
CA GLU A 145 1.96 11.77 15.12
C GLU A 145 0.82 11.72 14.08
N ILE A 146 1.05 11.02 12.97
CA ILE A 146 -0.02 10.68 12.01
C ILE A 146 -0.53 9.28 12.33
N PHE A 147 -1.75 9.19 12.82
CA PHE A 147 -2.42 7.90 13.04
C PHE A 147 -3.07 7.36 11.75
N PRO A 148 -3.18 6.02 11.63
CA PRO A 148 -3.88 5.30 10.56
C PRO A 148 -5.25 5.84 10.19
N ARG A 149 -5.95 6.46 11.14
CA ARG A 149 -7.29 7.00 10.97
C ARG A 149 -7.41 8.25 11.84
N GLY A 150 -7.82 9.38 11.26
CA GLY A 150 -8.01 10.68 11.93
C GLY A 150 -9.00 10.72 13.11
N GLN A 151 -9.47 9.55 13.55
CA GLN A 151 -9.94 9.11 14.87
C GLN A 151 -10.21 7.59 14.74
N LEU A 152 -9.65 6.77 15.62
CA LEU A 152 -9.78 5.31 15.54
C LEU A 152 -11.10 4.83 16.16
N GLN A 153 -11.75 3.84 15.52
CA GLN A 153 -12.78 3.01 16.17
C GLN A 153 -12.19 1.83 16.96
N VAL A 154 -10.88 1.56 16.81
CA VAL A 154 -10.16 0.41 17.38
C VAL A 154 -8.78 0.84 17.91
N SER A 155 -8.31 0.22 18.99
CA SER A 155 -7.05 0.52 19.66
C SER A 155 -5.79 0.26 18.81
N ALA A 156 -4.66 0.84 19.22
CA ALA A 156 -3.36 0.58 18.59
C ALA A 156 -2.95 -0.89 18.75
N GLU A 157 -3.34 -1.51 19.86
CA GLU A 157 -3.15 -2.91 20.17
C GLU A 157 -3.94 -3.81 19.20
N GLU A 158 -5.20 -3.49 18.91
CA GLU A 158 -6.02 -4.22 17.93
C GLU A 158 -5.42 -4.13 16.52
N LEU A 159 -4.96 -2.95 16.09
CA LEU A 159 -4.23 -2.82 14.82
C LEU A 159 -2.95 -3.65 14.83
N SER A 160 -2.26 -3.72 15.99
CA SER A 160 -1.07 -4.54 16.19
C SER A 160 -1.31 -6.02 15.99
N GLN A 161 -2.49 -6.51 16.35
CA GLN A 161 -2.86 -7.91 16.20
C GLN A 161 -3.13 -8.33 14.74
N VAL A 162 -3.56 -7.41 13.86
CA VAL A 162 -3.92 -7.75 12.46
C VAL A 162 -2.78 -8.48 11.73
N ILE A 163 -1.53 -8.03 11.87
CA ILE A 163 -0.39 -8.73 11.27
C ILE A 163 -0.17 -10.06 11.96
N GLU A 164 -0.25 -10.09 13.28
CA GLU A 164 -0.05 -11.32 14.05
C GLU A 164 -1.07 -12.39 13.63
N GLU A 165 -2.29 -12.00 13.25
CA GLU A 165 -3.33 -12.93 12.79
C GLU A 165 -3.22 -13.31 11.31
N HIS A 166 -2.83 -12.37 10.44
CA HIS A 166 -2.97 -12.55 8.99
C HIS A 166 -1.67 -12.67 8.22
N GLY A 167 -0.55 -12.27 8.82
CA GLY A 167 0.76 -12.24 8.18
C GLY A 167 0.99 -11.01 7.31
N VAL A 168 2.26 -10.65 7.13
CA VAL A 168 2.71 -9.47 6.36
C VAL A 168 2.19 -9.49 4.92
N VAL A 169 2.37 -10.59 4.18
CA VAL A 169 2.01 -10.70 2.76
C VAL A 169 0.50 -10.52 2.53
N LYS A 170 -0.35 -11.13 3.36
CA LYS A 170 -1.81 -10.98 3.21
C LYS A 170 -2.25 -9.54 3.50
N VAL A 171 -1.64 -8.88 4.49
CA VAL A 171 -1.94 -7.48 4.81
C VAL A 171 -1.59 -6.58 3.62
N VAL A 172 -0.42 -6.73 2.99
CA VAL A 172 -0.08 -5.91 1.82
C VAL A 172 -0.95 -6.20 0.60
N VAL A 173 -1.33 -7.46 0.35
CA VAL A 173 -2.29 -7.78 -0.72
C VAL A 173 -3.64 -7.11 -0.44
N ALA A 174 -4.13 -7.19 0.79
CA ALA A 174 -5.39 -6.56 1.18
C ALA A 174 -5.36 -5.03 1.01
N ARG A 175 -4.20 -4.40 1.16
CA ARG A 175 -4.01 -2.97 0.89
C ARG A 175 -3.96 -2.62 -0.58
N LEU A 176 -3.21 -3.38 -1.37
CA LEU A 176 -3.13 -3.17 -2.81
C LEU A 176 -4.52 -3.26 -3.44
N TYR A 177 -5.33 -4.22 -2.97
CA TYR A 177 -6.72 -4.38 -3.37
C TYR A 177 -7.66 -3.92 -2.27
N ILE A 178 -7.60 -2.63 -1.92
CA ILE A 178 -8.32 -2.02 -0.79
C ILE A 178 -9.82 -2.36 -0.74
N ALA A 179 -10.47 -2.60 -1.89
CA ALA A 179 -11.86 -3.05 -2.00
C ALA A 179 -12.12 -4.38 -1.26
N HIS A 180 -11.09 -5.22 -1.07
CA HIS A 180 -11.16 -6.49 -0.34
C HIS A 180 -10.63 -6.41 1.08
N LEU A 181 -10.14 -5.25 1.53
CA LEU A 181 -9.45 -5.09 2.81
C LEU A 181 -10.31 -5.58 3.97
N LYS A 182 -11.53 -5.06 4.11
CA LYS A 182 -12.45 -5.43 5.20
C LYS A 182 -12.76 -6.93 5.19
N ARG A 183 -12.89 -7.53 4.00
CA ARG A 183 -13.14 -8.97 3.85
C ARG A 183 -11.92 -9.83 4.21
N LEU A 184 -10.72 -9.38 3.85
CA LEU A 184 -9.50 -10.15 4.03
C LEU A 184 -8.94 -10.06 5.45
N ILE A 185 -8.95 -8.87 6.04
CA ILE A 185 -8.23 -8.57 7.29
C ILE A 185 -9.04 -7.72 8.29
N GLY A 186 -10.31 -7.40 8.00
CA GLY A 186 -11.19 -6.64 8.90
C GLY A 186 -10.84 -5.15 9.00
N HIS A 187 -9.76 -4.84 9.70
CA HIS A 187 -9.29 -3.48 9.95
C HIS A 187 -8.07 -3.13 9.09
N ASP A 188 -7.96 -1.84 8.77
CA ASP A 188 -6.85 -1.31 7.98
C ASP A 188 -5.72 -0.91 8.93
N PRO A 189 -4.56 -1.60 8.92
CA PRO A 189 -3.39 -1.18 9.69
C PRO A 189 -2.70 0.05 9.07
N SER A 190 -3.29 0.67 8.03
CA SER A 190 -2.78 1.83 7.29
C SER A 190 -1.35 1.67 6.81
N VAL A 191 -1.07 0.47 6.31
CA VAL A 191 0.12 0.19 5.50
C VAL A 191 -0.07 0.91 4.18
N SER A 192 0.79 1.88 3.90
CA SER A 192 0.79 2.55 2.60
C SER A 192 1.58 1.74 1.58
N LEU A 193 1.11 1.77 0.33
CA LEU A 193 1.77 1.22 -0.86
C LEU A 193 1.91 2.31 -1.96
N HIS A 194 1.56 3.55 -1.62
CA HIS A 194 1.34 4.66 -2.55
C HIS A 194 1.94 5.93 -1.94
N ASP A 195 3.24 6.08 -2.12
CA ASP A 195 4.05 7.02 -1.33
C ASP A 195 4.64 8.15 -2.16
N ASP A 196 4.46 8.15 -3.49
CA ASP A 196 4.71 9.34 -4.29
C ASP A 196 3.57 10.35 -4.09
N TRP A 197 3.95 11.63 -4.16
CA TRP A 197 3.01 12.69 -3.81
C TRP A 197 1.84 12.79 -4.79
N GLN A 198 2.02 12.41 -6.07
CA GLN A 198 0.97 12.44 -7.07
C GLN A 198 -0.09 11.37 -6.80
N THR A 199 0.30 10.11 -6.58
CA THR A 199 -0.62 9.00 -6.25
C THR A 199 -1.37 9.30 -4.99
N THR A 200 -0.65 9.62 -3.90
CA THR A 200 -1.28 9.81 -2.60
C THR A 200 -2.25 10.99 -2.63
N SER A 201 -1.89 12.10 -3.28
CA SER A 201 -2.78 13.27 -3.43
C SER A 201 -3.99 12.97 -4.33
N CYS A 202 -3.78 12.23 -5.42
CA CYS A 202 -4.85 11.79 -6.31
C CYS A 202 -5.87 10.92 -5.55
N ILE A 203 -5.40 9.90 -4.84
CA ILE A 203 -6.24 9.03 -4.00
C ILE A 203 -6.96 9.86 -2.92
N ALA A 204 -6.24 10.78 -2.26
CA ALA A 204 -6.79 11.62 -1.21
C ALA A 204 -7.92 12.54 -1.71
N SER A 205 -7.89 12.95 -2.98
CA SER A 205 -8.94 13.76 -3.60
C SER A 205 -10.32 13.07 -3.59
N GLY A 206 -10.35 11.74 -3.55
CA GLY A 206 -11.57 10.93 -3.42
C GLY A 206 -12.32 11.13 -2.10
N TYR A 207 -11.67 11.74 -1.10
CA TYR A 207 -12.21 11.96 0.24
C TYR A 207 -12.42 13.45 0.57
N THR A 208 -12.25 14.34 -0.40
CA THR A 208 -12.44 15.77 -0.17
C THR A 208 -13.92 16.10 -0.12
N GLU A 209 -14.37 16.57 1.04
CA GLU A 209 -15.72 17.13 1.26
C GLU A 209 -15.63 18.66 1.35
N LYS A 210 -16.78 19.35 1.36
CA LYS A 210 -16.87 20.82 1.27
C LYS A 210 -16.00 21.57 2.31
N GLU A 211 -15.77 20.99 3.49
CA GLU A 211 -15.03 21.60 4.60
C GLU A 211 -13.58 21.09 4.74
N LYS A 212 -13.17 20.13 3.89
CA LYS A 212 -11.86 19.48 3.99
C LYS A 212 -10.91 19.99 2.92
N SER A 213 -9.64 20.03 3.25
CA SER A 213 -8.53 20.22 2.30
C SER A 213 -7.66 18.97 2.30
N VAL A 214 -6.96 18.71 1.20
CA VAL A 214 -5.93 17.66 1.21
C VAL A 214 -4.63 18.26 1.71
N TYR A 215 -4.10 17.68 2.79
CA TYR A 215 -2.80 18.01 3.34
C TYR A 215 -1.80 16.93 2.95
N LEU A 216 -0.74 17.33 2.27
CA LEU A 216 0.35 16.45 1.85
C LEU A 216 1.54 16.66 2.78
N PHE A 217 1.82 15.65 3.60
CA PHE A 217 2.95 15.65 4.53
C PHE A 217 4.14 14.97 3.84
N GLU A 218 5.21 15.71 3.56
CA GLU A 218 6.50 15.12 3.22
C GLU A 218 7.24 14.79 4.50
N VAL A 219 7.45 13.50 4.75
CA VAL A 219 8.09 13.01 5.96
C VAL A 219 9.35 12.23 5.62
N SER A 220 10.39 12.43 6.42
CA SER A 220 11.58 11.58 6.43
C SER A 220 11.38 10.48 7.45
N VAL A 221 11.51 9.23 7.03
CA VAL A 221 11.32 8.07 7.91
C VAL A 221 12.46 7.06 7.76
N PRO A 222 12.83 6.32 8.82
CA PRO A 222 13.76 5.21 8.70
C PRO A 222 13.29 4.18 7.66
N ILE A 223 14.15 3.78 6.74
CA ILE A 223 13.78 2.81 5.68
C ILE A 223 13.35 1.47 6.30
N VAL A 224 13.91 1.09 7.45
CA VAL A 224 13.57 -0.16 8.15
C VAL A 224 12.11 -0.21 8.62
N GLU A 225 11.44 0.94 8.77
CA GLU A 225 10.00 0.99 9.08
C GLU A 225 9.14 0.68 7.87
N SER A 226 9.75 0.57 6.69
CA SER A 226 9.07 0.34 5.43
C SER A 226 9.28 -1.07 4.90
N LEU A 227 8.34 -1.58 4.10
CA LEU A 227 8.52 -2.84 3.38
C LEU A 227 9.39 -2.64 2.14
N GLY A 228 10.19 -3.66 1.80
CA GLY A 228 11.02 -3.71 0.59
C GLY A 228 10.37 -4.51 -0.51
N LEU A 229 9.06 -4.31 -0.72
CA LEU A 229 8.28 -4.98 -1.75
C LEU A 229 7.65 -3.95 -2.69
N ARG A 230 7.89 -4.12 -3.99
CA ARG A 230 7.25 -3.37 -5.07
C ARG A 230 5.82 -3.87 -5.29
N LEU A 231 4.97 -3.06 -5.93
CA LEU A 231 3.59 -3.49 -6.25
C LEU A 231 3.55 -4.78 -7.05
N SER A 232 4.47 -4.96 -8.02
CA SER A 232 4.55 -6.20 -8.80
C SER A 232 4.86 -7.42 -7.93
N GLU A 233 5.64 -7.27 -6.85
CA GLU A 233 5.99 -8.36 -5.94
C GLU A 233 4.82 -8.68 -5.00
N VAL A 234 4.03 -7.67 -4.64
CA VAL A 234 2.77 -7.87 -3.90
C VAL A 234 1.72 -8.56 -4.77
N GLU A 235 1.56 -8.15 -6.04
CA GLU A 235 0.59 -8.71 -7.00
C GLU A 235 0.79 -10.22 -7.22
N VAL A 236 2.05 -10.69 -7.28
CA VAL A 236 2.37 -12.13 -7.39
C VAL A 236 1.78 -12.95 -6.25
N ASN A 237 1.60 -12.34 -5.07
CA ASN A 237 1.04 -13.00 -3.89
C ASN A 237 -0.48 -12.87 -3.77
N ALA A 238 -1.17 -12.21 -4.70
CA ALA A 238 -2.61 -12.00 -4.62
C ALA A 238 -3.48 -13.25 -4.93
N PRO A 239 -3.12 -14.14 -5.89
CA PRO A 239 -3.96 -15.29 -6.25
C PRO A 239 -4.37 -16.22 -5.11
N PRO A 240 -3.50 -16.57 -4.15
CA PRO A 240 -3.87 -17.39 -3.00
C PRO A 240 -5.00 -16.81 -2.14
N PHE A 241 -5.18 -15.49 -2.12
CA PHE A 241 -6.17 -14.81 -1.27
C PHE A 241 -7.41 -14.34 -2.02
N LEU A 242 -7.25 -14.00 -3.30
CA LEU A 242 -8.27 -13.34 -4.11
C LEU A 242 -8.68 -14.14 -5.36
N GLY A 243 -7.94 -15.19 -5.70
CA GLY A 243 -8.15 -16.05 -6.86
C GLY A 243 -7.29 -15.66 -8.08
N PRO A 244 -7.15 -16.57 -9.07
CA PRO A 244 -6.19 -16.44 -10.18
C PRO A 244 -6.31 -15.16 -11.02
N ARG A 245 -7.50 -14.56 -11.09
CA ARG A 245 -7.75 -13.33 -11.86
C ARG A 245 -7.00 -12.10 -11.32
N TYR A 246 -6.57 -12.13 -10.06
CA TYR A 246 -5.76 -11.08 -9.43
C TYR A 246 -4.27 -11.36 -9.53
N GLY A 247 -3.86 -12.39 -10.28
CA GLY A 247 -2.45 -12.64 -10.57
C GLY A 247 -1.85 -11.56 -11.47
N PRO A 248 -0.53 -11.62 -11.69
CA PRO A 248 0.20 -10.63 -12.48
C PRO A 248 -0.47 -10.39 -13.82
N SER A 249 -1.05 -9.19 -14.00
CA SER A 249 -1.81 -8.82 -15.20
C SER A 249 -0.98 -8.77 -16.49
N GLY A 250 0.34 -8.97 -16.40
CA GLY A 250 1.28 -8.75 -17.50
C GLY A 250 1.51 -7.27 -17.88
N ALA A 251 0.56 -6.39 -17.57
CA ALA A 251 0.64 -4.95 -17.82
C ALA A 251 1.57 -4.25 -16.81
N GLY A 252 2.52 -3.45 -17.28
CA GLY A 252 3.48 -2.73 -16.44
C GLY A 252 2.90 -1.59 -15.57
N TRP A 253 1.58 -1.39 -15.57
CA TRP A 253 0.96 -0.15 -15.10
C TRP A 253 -0.25 -0.41 -14.19
N PHE A 254 -0.31 0.29 -13.05
CA PHE A 254 -1.52 0.46 -12.24
C PHE A 254 -2.22 1.76 -12.63
N CYS A 255 -3.55 1.78 -12.59
CA CYS A 255 -4.34 2.99 -12.85
C CYS A 255 -5.22 3.31 -11.64
N PHE A 256 -5.17 4.54 -11.14
CA PHE A 256 -6.08 5.04 -10.11
C PHE A 256 -6.95 6.16 -10.66
N GLU A 257 -8.24 5.90 -10.76
CA GLU A 257 -9.27 6.89 -11.06
C GLU A 257 -9.73 7.59 -9.77
N ALA A 258 -9.73 8.91 -9.77
CA ALA A 258 -10.17 9.72 -8.63
C ALA A 258 -10.80 11.03 -9.12
N PRO A 259 -11.56 11.77 -8.28
CA PRO A 259 -12.21 13.01 -8.70
C PRO A 259 -11.27 14.06 -9.30
N ALA A 260 -10.01 14.14 -8.85
CA ALA A 260 -9.02 15.04 -9.44
C ALA A 260 -8.64 14.64 -10.87
N PHE A 261 -8.65 13.34 -11.20
CA PHE A 261 -8.34 12.76 -12.51
C PHE A 261 -9.28 11.59 -12.83
N PRO A 262 -10.48 11.87 -13.38
CA PRO A 262 -11.51 10.85 -13.60
C PRO A 262 -11.10 9.77 -14.62
N ASP A 263 -10.25 10.11 -15.59
CA ASP A 263 -9.73 9.17 -16.60
C ASP A 263 -8.58 8.28 -16.07
N GLY A 264 -8.16 8.53 -14.83
CA GLY A 264 -7.15 7.75 -14.13
C GLY A 264 -5.72 8.23 -14.32
N VAL A 265 -4.93 8.07 -13.27
CA VAL A 265 -3.48 8.31 -13.28
C VAL A 265 -2.75 6.97 -13.32
N TYR A 266 -1.82 6.81 -14.25
CA TYR A 266 -1.04 5.59 -14.42
C TYR A 266 0.26 5.63 -13.60
N PHE A 267 0.60 4.50 -12.98
CA PHE A 267 1.79 4.31 -12.17
C PHE A 267 2.55 3.05 -12.58
N ASP A 268 3.87 3.14 -12.71
CA ASP A 268 4.70 2.01 -13.09
C ASP A 268 4.81 1.03 -11.90
N ARG A 269 4.38 -0.21 -12.11
CA ARG A 269 4.35 -1.24 -11.06
C ARG A 269 5.73 -1.74 -10.64
N THR A 270 6.77 -1.46 -11.43
CA THR A 270 8.11 -2.01 -11.29
C THR A 270 9.06 -1.08 -10.55
N VAL A 271 8.65 0.17 -10.33
CA VAL A 271 9.47 1.19 -9.71
C VAL A 271 9.35 1.13 -8.20
N GLN A 272 10.50 1.29 -7.53
CA GLN A 272 10.65 1.20 -6.09
C GLN A 272 9.90 2.30 -5.32
N GLU A 273 9.51 3.38 -5.99
CA GLU A 273 8.72 4.51 -5.46
C GLU A 273 7.33 4.07 -4.95
N THR A 274 6.96 2.81 -5.18
CA THR A 274 5.75 2.17 -4.68
C THR A 274 5.95 1.31 -3.44
N GLU A 275 7.17 1.20 -2.94
CA GLU A 275 7.41 0.66 -1.61
C GLU A 275 6.89 1.65 -0.56
N ARG A 276 6.60 1.13 0.64
CA ARG A 276 6.73 1.77 1.98
C ARG A 276 5.42 2.16 2.69
N TYR A 277 5.10 1.49 3.81
CA TYR A 277 5.08 2.02 5.19
C TYR A 277 4.64 0.98 6.23
N GLY A 278 5.18 1.13 7.44
CA GLY A 278 4.94 0.32 8.62
C GLY A 278 3.61 0.63 9.27
N LEU A 279 2.64 -0.24 9.02
CA LEU A 279 1.80 -0.99 9.95
C LEU A 279 1.04 -0.29 11.10
N TYR A 280 1.41 0.91 11.58
CA TYR A 280 0.83 1.46 12.82
C TYR A 280 0.66 2.97 12.89
N SER A 281 1.63 3.80 12.51
CA SER A 281 1.54 5.28 12.57
C SER A 281 2.85 5.94 12.11
N VAL A 282 2.82 7.26 11.87
CA VAL A 282 4.03 8.08 11.69
C VAL A 282 4.30 8.85 12.98
N PRO A 283 5.05 8.27 13.96
CA PRO A 283 5.41 8.96 15.19
C PRO A 283 6.47 10.06 14.93
N PHE A 284 6.80 10.84 15.96
CA PHE A 284 7.86 11.85 15.92
C PHE A 284 7.70 12.87 14.78
N LEU A 285 6.47 13.24 14.43
CA LEU A 285 6.18 14.11 13.27
C LEU A 285 6.92 15.44 13.35
N HIS A 286 7.11 15.99 14.55
CA HIS A 286 7.91 17.19 14.78
C HIS A 286 9.35 17.08 14.24
N ARG A 287 9.99 15.91 14.28
CA ARG A 287 11.33 15.66 13.71
C ARG A 287 11.29 15.13 12.28
N ARG A 288 10.21 14.42 11.93
CA ARG A 288 10.09 13.73 10.64
C ARG A 288 9.50 14.60 9.53
N LEU A 289 8.64 15.56 9.84
CA LEU A 289 8.02 16.44 8.85
C LEU A 289 9.06 17.38 8.25
N ARG A 290 9.21 17.33 6.94
CA ARG A 290 10.10 18.22 6.18
C ARG A 290 9.33 19.40 5.60
N ARG A 291 8.19 19.10 4.98
CA ARG A 291 7.35 20.08 4.27
C ARG A 291 5.88 19.65 4.35
N LEU A 292 4.99 20.63 4.28
CA LEU A 292 3.55 20.42 4.28
C LEU A 292 2.95 21.23 3.13
N TRP A 293 2.13 20.60 2.28
CA TRP A 293 1.32 21.31 1.31
C TRP A 293 -0.16 21.20 1.68
N ARG A 294 -0.92 22.21 1.28
CA ARG A 294 -2.37 22.22 1.39
C ARG A 294 -2.98 22.47 0.02
N TYR A 295 -3.76 21.51 -0.46
CA TYR A 295 -4.63 21.67 -1.63
C TYR A 295 -6.04 22.01 -1.14
N PRO A 296 -6.52 23.26 -1.35
CA PRO A 296 -7.82 23.69 -0.88
C PRO A 296 -9.01 22.96 -1.53
N SER A 297 -8.83 22.49 -2.77
CA SER A 297 -9.90 21.86 -3.54
C SER A 297 -9.39 20.69 -4.40
N VAL A 298 -10.33 19.87 -4.88
CA VAL A 298 -10.06 18.81 -5.87
C VAL A 298 -9.47 19.38 -7.16
N ALA A 299 -9.89 20.58 -7.57
CA ALA A 299 -9.39 21.24 -8.77
C ALA A 299 -7.90 21.61 -8.62
N ASP A 300 -7.48 22.07 -7.44
CA ASP A 300 -6.08 22.40 -7.17
C ASP A 300 -5.18 21.15 -7.25
N ILE A 301 -5.67 20.01 -6.77
CA ILE A 301 -4.98 18.73 -6.91
C ILE A 301 -4.86 18.36 -8.38
N GLY A 302 -5.95 18.49 -9.15
CA GLY A 302 -5.96 18.24 -10.60
C GLY A 302 -4.92 19.10 -11.34
N LEU A 303 -4.88 20.40 -11.05
CA LEU A 303 -3.87 21.28 -11.63
C LEU A 303 -2.44 20.86 -11.26
N ALA A 304 -2.20 20.47 -10.01
CA ALA A 304 -0.88 20.05 -9.55
C ALA A 304 -0.40 18.75 -10.22
N ILE A 305 -1.29 17.75 -10.39
CA ILE A 305 -0.89 16.42 -10.89
C ILE A 305 -0.99 16.25 -12.42
N SER A 306 -1.60 17.20 -13.15
CA SER A 306 -1.77 17.12 -14.61
C SER A 306 -0.47 16.85 -15.39
N PRO A 307 0.65 17.57 -15.13
CA PRO A 307 1.89 17.35 -15.86
C PRO A 307 2.43 15.91 -15.70
N PHE A 308 2.24 15.33 -14.52
CA PHE A 308 2.60 13.94 -14.25
C PHE A 308 1.65 12.98 -14.96
N ALA A 309 0.34 13.17 -14.82
CA ALA A 309 -0.68 12.29 -15.40
C ALA A 309 -0.55 12.22 -16.94
N GLU A 310 -0.37 13.36 -17.60
CA GLU A 310 -0.17 13.45 -19.05
C GLU A 310 1.09 12.69 -19.51
N ARG A 311 2.18 12.83 -18.75
CA ARG A 311 3.44 12.12 -19.03
C ARG A 311 3.29 10.62 -18.89
N GLN A 312 2.65 10.15 -17.82
CA GLN A 312 2.43 8.72 -17.60
C GLN A 312 1.49 8.13 -18.66
N ALA A 313 0.44 8.85 -19.06
CA ALA A 313 -0.42 8.44 -20.16
C ALA A 313 0.35 8.32 -21.49
N ALA A 314 1.31 9.20 -21.76
CA ALA A 314 2.17 9.10 -22.95
C ALA A 314 3.12 7.89 -22.88
N LEU A 315 3.74 7.64 -21.72
CA LEU A 315 4.60 6.47 -21.51
C LEU A 315 3.85 5.15 -21.65
N GLN A 316 2.64 5.07 -21.08
CA GLN A 316 1.77 3.91 -21.18
C GLN A 316 1.40 3.59 -22.63
N LYS A 317 1.04 4.61 -23.43
CA LYS A 317 0.73 4.45 -24.86
C LYS A 317 1.92 3.93 -25.67
N ASN A 318 3.12 4.41 -25.35
CA ASN A 318 4.36 3.98 -26.00
C ASN A 318 4.79 2.55 -25.60
N PHE A 319 4.40 2.09 -24.41
CA PHE A 319 4.67 0.72 -23.95
C PHE A 319 3.94 -0.34 -24.82
N HIS A 320 2.78 0.02 -25.39
CA HIS A 320 2.03 -0.83 -26.34
C HIS A 320 2.64 -0.84 -27.76
N ILE A 321 3.65 -0.01 -28.04
CA ILE A 321 4.26 0.13 -29.38
C ILE A 321 5.62 -0.59 -29.44
N LEU A 322 6.22 -0.96 -28.30
CA LEU A 322 7.48 -1.69 -28.27
C LEU A 322 7.21 -3.20 -28.45
N PRO A 323 7.74 -3.84 -29.50
CA PRO A 323 7.69 -5.29 -29.58
C PRO A 323 8.56 -5.83 -28.45
N THR A 324 7.93 -6.56 -27.52
CA THR A 324 8.66 -7.44 -26.61
C THR A 324 9.64 -8.26 -27.43
N ARG A 325 10.95 -8.05 -27.23
CA ARG A 325 12.01 -8.88 -27.79
C ARG A 325 11.82 -10.31 -27.27
N SER A 326 10.98 -11.10 -27.93
CA SER A 326 10.92 -12.57 -27.96
C SER A 326 9.61 -13.04 -28.62
N SER A 327 9.41 -12.74 -29.89
CA SER A 327 8.47 -13.52 -30.70
C SER A 327 8.80 -13.37 -32.17
N ILE A 328 9.67 -14.28 -32.62
CA ILE A 328 9.80 -14.66 -34.01
C ILE A 328 8.43 -15.17 -34.48
N VAL A 329 8.07 -14.69 -35.66
CA VAL A 329 6.86 -14.97 -36.44
C VAL A 329 6.61 -16.47 -36.60
N VAL A 330 5.41 -16.94 -36.23
CA VAL A 330 4.66 -17.89 -37.06
C VAL A 330 3.24 -17.36 -37.18
N ALA A 331 2.94 -16.84 -38.37
CA ALA A 331 1.60 -16.49 -38.78
C ALA A 331 0.80 -17.78 -38.99
N MET A 332 -0.34 -17.92 -38.31
CA MET A 332 -1.48 -18.64 -38.87
C MET A 332 -2.76 -17.84 -38.63
N THR A 333 -3.31 -17.45 -39.78
CA THR A 333 -4.63 -16.90 -40.08
C THR A 333 -5.75 -17.36 -39.16
N GLY A 334 -6.52 -16.39 -38.64
CA GLY A 334 -7.81 -16.62 -38.02
C GLY A 334 -8.30 -15.36 -37.32
N GLU A 335 -9.33 -14.72 -37.87
CA GLU A 335 -9.97 -13.54 -37.29
C GLU A 335 -10.38 -13.79 -35.83
N MET A 336 -9.83 -13.03 -34.89
CA MET A 336 -10.47 -12.77 -33.60
C MET A 336 -10.21 -11.31 -33.20
N LYS A 337 -11.24 -10.48 -33.38
CA LYS A 337 -11.34 -9.19 -32.69
C LYS A 337 -11.48 -9.46 -31.19
N ALA A 338 -10.37 -9.45 -30.45
CA ALA A 338 -10.42 -9.36 -28.99
C ALA A 338 -10.68 -7.90 -28.59
N ARG A 339 -11.95 -7.48 -28.61
CA ARG A 339 -12.42 -6.42 -27.72
C ARG A 339 -12.37 -6.99 -26.31
N ILE A 340 -11.33 -6.70 -25.55
CA ILE A 340 -11.38 -6.87 -24.09
C ILE A 340 -12.32 -5.78 -23.58
N PHE A 341 -13.55 -6.17 -23.31
CA PHE A 341 -14.54 -5.34 -22.64
C PHE A 341 -14.05 -5.04 -21.21
N MET A 342 -13.63 -3.80 -20.96
CA MET A 342 -13.41 -3.23 -19.63
C MET A 342 -14.76 -2.93 -18.92
N SER A 343 -15.77 -3.78 -19.05
CA SER A 343 -17.12 -3.47 -18.56
C SER A 343 -17.37 -3.92 -17.11
N GLU A 344 -16.50 -4.74 -16.50
CA GLU A 344 -16.69 -5.17 -15.11
C GLU A 344 -15.67 -4.64 -14.09
N LEU A 345 -14.55 -4.07 -14.55
CA LEU A 345 -13.83 -3.07 -13.74
C LEU A 345 -14.68 -1.80 -13.58
N GLN A 346 -15.48 -1.45 -14.60
CA GLN A 346 -16.51 -0.41 -14.54
C GLN A 346 -17.73 -0.77 -13.67
N MET A 347 -18.00 -2.06 -13.39
CA MET A 347 -19.11 -2.45 -12.52
C MET A 347 -18.76 -2.57 -11.03
N SER A 348 -17.47 -2.50 -10.66
CA SER A 348 -17.11 -2.27 -9.24
C SER A 348 -17.03 -0.78 -8.88
N GLN A 349 -17.03 0.11 -9.87
CA GLN A 349 -16.90 1.56 -9.66
C GLN A 349 -18.18 2.25 -9.15
N LYS A 350 -19.36 1.61 -9.26
CA LYS A 350 -20.60 2.12 -8.63
C LYS A 350 -20.80 1.69 -7.17
N HIS A 351 -19.96 0.79 -6.65
CA HIS A 351 -19.95 0.41 -5.23
C HIS A 351 -18.52 0.25 -4.71
N ALA A 352 -17.63 1.17 -5.07
CA ALA A 352 -16.39 1.40 -4.33
C ALA A 352 -16.76 2.09 -2.99
N GLU A 353 -17.37 1.30 -2.12
CA GLU A 353 -17.67 1.62 -0.73
C GLU A 353 -16.58 0.96 0.12
N CYS A 354 -15.87 1.59 1.03
CA CYS A 354 -15.95 2.94 1.55
C CYS A 354 -14.71 3.06 2.46
N SER A 355 -13.82 4.00 2.19
CA SER A 355 -12.80 4.44 3.17
C SER A 355 -13.45 5.44 4.12
N CYS A 356 -14.63 5.07 4.63
CA CYS A 356 -15.29 5.90 5.60
C CYS A 356 -14.34 6.01 6.79
N VAL A 357 -14.15 7.25 7.22
CA VAL A 357 -14.16 7.55 8.64
C VAL A 357 -15.52 7.06 9.14
N LEU A 358 -15.62 5.76 9.44
CA LEU A 358 -16.72 5.26 10.25
C LEU A 358 -16.46 5.86 11.62
N GLY A 359 -17.25 6.87 11.95
CA GLY A 359 -17.11 7.65 13.16
C GLY A 359 -18.30 8.56 13.38
N GLU A 360 -18.95 9.05 12.31
CA GLU A 360 -19.95 10.11 12.46
C GLU A 360 -21.31 9.83 11.80
N SER A 361 -21.51 8.72 11.06
CA SER A 361 -22.73 8.50 10.27
C SER A 361 -23.65 7.33 10.68
N GLU A 362 -23.62 6.86 11.93
CA GLU A 362 -24.50 5.77 12.42
C GLU A 362 -24.54 4.52 11.50
N GLY A 363 -23.43 4.21 10.83
CA GLY A 363 -23.35 3.05 9.93
C GLY A 363 -24.01 3.24 8.57
N ARG A 364 -24.32 4.47 8.12
CA ARG A 364 -24.77 4.76 6.76
C ARG A 364 -23.68 5.38 5.90
N CYS A 365 -23.47 4.78 4.72
CA CYS A 365 -22.64 5.31 3.66
C CYS A 365 -23.32 6.54 3.04
N PRO A 366 -22.67 7.72 2.94
CA PRO A 366 -23.25 8.88 2.25
C PRO A 366 -23.45 8.67 0.74
N ARG A 367 -22.97 7.54 0.18
CA ARG A 367 -23.25 7.09 -1.21
C ARG A 367 -24.49 6.19 -1.32
N GLY A 368 -25.24 5.95 -0.24
CA GLY A 368 -26.57 5.36 -0.29
C GLY A 368 -26.68 3.84 -0.13
N ALA A 369 -25.64 3.12 0.30
CA ALA A 369 -25.81 1.72 0.70
C ALA A 369 -26.66 1.58 1.97
N GLY A 370 -27.92 1.19 1.76
CA GLY A 370 -28.69 0.46 2.75
C GLY A 370 -28.36 -1.02 2.66
N ILE A 371 -28.21 -1.67 3.82
CA ILE A 371 -28.22 -3.12 3.93
C ILE A 371 -29.60 -3.58 3.45
N VAL A 372 -29.67 -4.27 2.30
CA VAL A 372 -30.81 -5.14 2.03
C VAL A 372 -30.49 -6.44 2.75
N GLY A 373 -31.14 -6.62 3.90
CA GLY A 373 -31.18 -7.92 4.56
C GLY A 373 -31.84 -8.92 3.62
N ASP A 374 -31.24 -10.10 3.49
CA ASP A 374 -31.85 -11.33 3.97
C ASP A 374 -30.85 -12.49 3.85
N SER A 375 -30.75 -13.22 4.95
CA SER A 375 -30.27 -14.60 5.11
C SER A 375 -29.58 -15.27 3.91
N PHE A 376 -28.30 -15.60 4.06
CA PHE A 376 -27.71 -16.77 3.38
C PHE A 376 -27.13 -17.71 4.43
N GLN A 377 -27.84 -18.83 4.65
CA GLN A 377 -27.32 -19.98 5.38
C GLN A 377 -26.38 -20.79 4.46
N PRO A 378 -25.34 -21.42 5.03
CA PRO A 378 -24.47 -22.31 4.30
C PRO A 378 -25.09 -23.70 4.30
N ASP A 379 -25.48 -24.22 3.13
CA ASP A 379 -25.51 -25.63 2.75
C ASP A 379 -26.38 -25.77 1.49
N ASP A 380 -25.76 -26.17 0.38
CA ASP A 380 -26.33 -27.09 -0.63
C ASP A 380 -25.36 -27.26 -1.79
N PHE A 381 -24.44 -28.21 -1.62
CA PHE A 381 -23.86 -28.97 -2.72
C PHE A 381 -24.86 -30.07 -3.11
N CYS A 382 -25.18 -30.16 -4.42
CA CYS A 382 -25.49 -31.37 -5.21
C CYS A 382 -26.75 -31.29 -6.10
N HIS A 383 -26.55 -31.77 -7.35
CA HIS A 383 -27.50 -32.29 -8.35
C HIS A 383 -28.23 -31.35 -9.35
N ASN A 384 -27.63 -31.25 -10.56
CA ASN A 384 -28.14 -31.55 -11.94
C ASN A 384 -29.50 -30.96 -12.45
N PRO A 385 -29.79 -30.91 -13.79
CA PRO A 385 -28.97 -31.24 -14.97
C PRO A 385 -29.01 -30.19 -16.12
N ILE A 386 -28.19 -30.47 -17.13
CA ILE A 386 -28.12 -29.91 -18.49
C ILE A 386 -29.50 -29.80 -19.18
N PRO A 387 -29.85 -28.68 -19.84
CA PRO A 387 -30.94 -28.65 -20.81
C PRO A 387 -30.43 -28.85 -22.24
N THR A 388 -31.00 -29.88 -22.86
CA THR A 388 -30.87 -30.32 -24.25
C THR A 388 -31.35 -29.25 -25.24
N ILE A 389 -30.59 -29.11 -26.32
CA ILE A 389 -30.95 -28.33 -27.51
C ILE A 389 -32.20 -28.94 -28.16
N SER A 390 -33.23 -28.12 -28.41
CA SER A 390 -34.27 -28.46 -29.39
C SER A 390 -34.50 -27.28 -30.34
N THR A 391 -34.20 -27.57 -31.61
CA THR A 391 -34.52 -26.81 -32.82
C THR A 391 -36.03 -26.71 -33.04
N VAL A 392 -36.54 -25.50 -33.31
CA VAL A 392 -37.73 -25.31 -34.16
C VAL A 392 -37.54 -24.05 -35.02
N ARG A 393 -37.57 -24.23 -36.34
CA ARG A 393 -37.77 -23.21 -37.38
C ARG A 393 -39.24 -23.19 -37.79
N GLY A 394 -39.70 -22.03 -38.29
CA GLY A 394 -40.82 -21.92 -39.26
C GLY A 394 -42.12 -21.43 -38.61
N THR A 395 -42.48 -20.16 -38.78
CA THR A 395 -43.25 -19.57 -39.91
C THR A 395 -44.75 -19.81 -39.83
N ASP A 396 -45.44 -18.67 -39.76
CA ASP A 396 -46.75 -18.34 -40.32
C ASP A 396 -48.00 -19.04 -39.77
N GLY A 397 -48.90 -18.20 -39.26
CA GLY A 397 -50.31 -18.55 -39.12
C GLY A 397 -51.01 -18.50 -40.47
N VAL A 398 -52.12 -19.24 -40.55
CA VAL A 398 -53.43 -18.89 -41.10
C VAL A 398 -54.30 -20.15 -40.95
N GLU A 399 -55.44 -19.96 -40.28
CA GLU A 399 -56.63 -20.81 -40.11
C GLU A 399 -56.53 -22.20 -39.45
#